data_AF-A0A1T4R4I2-F1
#
_entry.id   AF-A0A1T4R4I2-F1
#
_cell.length_a   1.000
_cell.length_b   1.000
_cell.length_c   1.000
_cell.angle_alpha   90.00
_cell.angle_beta   90.00
_cell.angle_gamma   90.00
#
_symmetry.space_group_name_H-M   'P 1'
#
loop_
_entity.id
_entity.type
_entity.pdbx_description
1 polymer ?
#
loop_
_entity_poly.entity_id
_entity_poly.type
_entity_poly.pdbx_seq_one_letter_code
_entity_poly.pdbx_strand_id
1 'polypeptide(L)'
;MRQRRTLLGMSQEKLGTAVGLTFQQIQKYERGSNRIGSSRLFEFAKVLDVPVSYFFDEMPSNALAGRPMSGRARKGGFGEAATPFEQEKDPLIKRETLELVRAYYKIREARVRKRIFEMVKAVGAASHAEVLGGRKGR
;
A
#
# COMPACT_ATOMS: atom_id res chain seq x y z
N MET A 1 -7.16 4.42 -1.81
CA MET A 1 -7.40 5.53 -0.85
C MET A 1 -8.80 5.44 -0.23
N ARG A 2 -9.88 5.75 -0.97
CA ARG A 2 -11.28 5.71 -0.49
C ARG A 2 -11.62 4.41 0.24
N GLN A 3 -11.30 3.27 -0.37
CA GLN A 3 -11.60 1.96 0.18
C GLN A 3 -11.00 1.77 1.58
N ARG A 4 -9.70 2.05 1.76
CA ARG A 4 -9.04 1.97 3.06
C ARG A 4 -9.63 2.94 4.08
N ARG A 5 -9.90 4.19 3.68
CA ARG A 5 -10.54 5.17 4.57
C ARG A 5 -11.89 4.66 5.10
N THR A 6 -12.75 4.14 4.21
CA THR A 6 -14.05 3.58 4.59
C THR A 6 -13.92 2.37 5.51
N LEU A 7 -12.96 1.48 5.25
CA LEU A 7 -12.68 0.33 6.12
C LEU A 7 -12.26 0.74 7.55
N LEU A 8 -11.57 1.87 7.68
CA LEU A 8 -11.20 2.45 8.97
C LEU A 8 -12.34 3.23 9.64
N GLY A 9 -13.54 3.29 9.05
CA GLY A 9 -14.65 4.10 9.55
C GLY A 9 -14.35 5.60 9.57
N MET A 10 -13.41 6.07 8.74
CA MET A 10 -12.93 7.44 8.74
C MET A 10 -13.75 8.29 7.75
N SER A 11 -14.24 9.45 8.18
CA SER A 11 -14.89 10.41 7.27
C SER A 11 -13.85 11.15 6.40
N GLN A 12 -14.28 11.73 5.29
CA GLN A 12 -13.40 12.54 4.43
C GLN A 12 -12.87 13.78 5.17
N GLU A 13 -13.67 14.38 6.04
CA GLU A 13 -13.24 15.48 6.94
C GLU A 13 -12.15 15.02 7.90
N LYS A 14 -12.33 13.88 8.57
CA LYS A 14 -11.35 13.34 9.51
C LYS A 14 -10.01 13.02 8.81
N LEU A 15 -10.06 12.50 7.58
CA LEU A 15 -8.85 12.32 6.77
C LEU A 15 -8.22 13.65 6.39
N GLY A 16 -9.02 14.64 5.98
CA GLY A 16 -8.56 15.98 5.64
C GLY A 16 -7.82 16.64 6.79
N THR A 17 -8.43 16.67 7.99
CA THR A 17 -7.81 17.21 9.21
C THR A 17 -6.47 16.53 9.51
N ALA A 18 -6.38 15.21 9.36
CA ALA A 18 -5.16 14.44 9.65
C ALA A 18 -3.98 14.75 8.72
N VAL A 19 -4.23 15.28 7.51
CA VAL A 19 -3.18 15.66 6.54
C VAL A 19 -3.18 17.17 6.19
N GLY A 20 -3.89 17.99 6.96
CA GLY A 20 -3.99 19.42 6.74
C GLY A 20 -4.63 19.82 5.41
N LEU A 21 -5.67 19.11 4.98
CA LEU A 21 -6.43 19.35 3.75
C LEU A 21 -7.92 19.55 4.03
N THR A 22 -8.61 20.26 3.14
CA THR A 22 -10.06 20.43 3.24
C THR A 22 -10.80 19.18 2.77
N PHE A 23 -12.03 18.99 3.26
CA PHE A 23 -12.95 17.96 2.78
C PHE A 23 -13.07 17.95 1.24
N GLN A 24 -13.18 19.13 0.64
CA GLN A 24 -13.29 19.26 -0.82
C GLN A 24 -12.02 18.78 -1.55
N GLN A 25 -10.83 19.02 -1.00
CA GLN A 25 -9.57 18.52 -1.57
C GLN A 25 -9.49 16.99 -1.49
N ILE A 26 -9.88 16.41 -0.35
CA ILE A 26 -9.99 14.96 -0.19
C ILE A 26 -10.96 14.38 -1.20
N GLN A 27 -12.12 15.00 -1.39
CA GLN A 27 -13.11 14.57 -2.37
C GLN A 27 -12.55 14.61 -3.81
N LYS A 28 -11.79 15.65 -4.17
CA LYS A 28 -11.13 15.76 -5.50
C LYS A 28 -10.08 14.67 -5.71
N TYR A 29 -9.33 14.29 -4.68
CA TYR A 29 -8.39 13.18 -4.74
C TYR A 29 -9.09 11.83 -4.85
N GLU A 30 -10.14 11.60 -4.07
CA GLU A 30 -10.90 10.34 -4.13
C GLU A 30 -11.70 10.15 -5.42
N ARG A 31 -12.02 11.23 -6.13
CA ARG A 31 -12.63 11.19 -7.46
C ARG A 31 -11.62 11.17 -8.60
N GLY A 32 -10.32 11.30 -8.29
CA GLY A 32 -9.25 11.34 -9.29
C GLY A 32 -9.22 12.62 -10.15
N SER A 33 -10.01 13.64 -9.80
CA SER A 33 -9.99 14.92 -10.54
C SER A 33 -8.71 15.71 -10.28
N ASN A 34 -8.03 15.46 -9.16
CA ASN A 34 -6.73 16.00 -8.85
C ASN A 34 -5.68 14.88 -8.74
N ARG A 35 -4.49 15.12 -9.29
CA ARG A 35 -3.32 14.24 -9.10
C ARG A 35 -2.76 14.41 -7.68
N ILE A 36 -2.36 13.31 -7.08
CA ILE A 36 -1.69 13.30 -5.77
C ILE A 36 -0.18 13.25 -6.01
N GLY A 37 0.57 14.18 -5.43
CA GLY A 37 2.03 14.14 -5.43
C GLY A 37 2.58 13.14 -4.40
N SER A 38 3.81 12.66 -4.59
CA SER A 38 4.41 11.60 -3.77
C SER A 38 4.47 11.94 -2.27
N SER A 39 4.72 13.20 -1.92
CA SER A 39 4.72 13.65 -0.51
C SER A 39 3.35 13.47 0.15
N ARG A 40 2.27 13.92 -0.51
CA ARG A 40 0.90 13.72 -0.04
C ARG A 40 0.52 12.24 -0.01
N LEU A 41 0.97 11.47 -0.98
CA LEU A 41 0.74 10.03 -1.02
C LEU A 41 1.33 9.33 0.21
N PHE A 42 2.53 9.75 0.64
CA PHE A 42 3.18 9.27 1.85
C PHE A 42 2.45 9.69 3.14
N GLU A 43 1.99 10.95 3.23
CA GLU A 43 1.15 11.41 4.34
C GLU A 43 -0.15 10.56 4.44
N PHE A 44 -0.82 10.31 3.31
CA PHE A 44 -1.99 9.44 3.27
C PHE A 44 -1.68 8.00 3.68
N ALA A 45 -0.53 7.45 3.28
CA ALA A 45 -0.10 6.11 3.67
C ALA A 45 0.00 5.98 5.19
N LYS A 46 0.64 6.96 5.84
CA LYS A 46 0.76 7.02 7.30
C LYS A 46 -0.59 7.09 8.00
N VAL A 47 -1.47 8.01 7.58
CA VAL A 47 -2.79 8.19 8.23
C VAL A 47 -3.70 6.98 8.02
N LEU A 48 -3.59 6.32 6.87
CA LEU A 48 -4.39 5.14 6.54
C LEU A 48 -3.78 3.83 7.02
N ASP A 49 -2.64 3.88 7.71
CA ASP A 49 -1.90 2.73 8.24
C ASP A 49 -1.71 1.65 7.17
N VAL A 50 -1.09 2.06 6.05
CA VAL A 50 -0.74 1.19 4.91
C VAL A 50 0.62 1.58 4.35
N PRO A 51 1.37 0.64 3.73
CA PRO A 51 2.56 1.00 2.97
C PRO A 51 2.18 1.85 1.74
N VAL A 52 3.09 2.70 1.26
CA VAL A 52 2.86 3.55 0.08
C VAL A 52 2.53 2.71 -1.17
N SER A 53 3.09 1.50 -1.28
CA SER A 53 2.80 0.54 -2.36
C SER A 53 1.31 0.23 -2.51
N TYR A 54 0.54 0.30 -1.42
CA TYR A 54 -0.92 0.06 -1.42
C TYR A 54 -1.68 0.89 -2.48
N PHE A 55 -1.22 2.10 -2.79
CA PHE A 55 -1.89 2.96 -3.79
C PHE A 55 -1.63 2.53 -5.24
N PHE A 56 -0.73 1.55 -5.45
CA PHE A 56 -0.29 1.08 -6.77
C PHE A 56 -0.63 -0.39 -7.03
N ASP A 57 -1.18 -1.12 -6.07
CA ASP A 57 -1.42 -2.57 -6.17
C ASP A 57 -2.33 -2.99 -7.34
N GLU A 58 -3.26 -2.10 -7.72
CA GLU A 58 -4.20 -2.26 -8.84
C GLU A 58 -3.75 -1.55 -10.13
N MET A 59 -2.54 -0.99 -10.15
CA MET A 59 -2.02 -0.31 -11.33
C MET A 59 -1.58 -1.38 -12.34
N PRO A 60 -2.11 -1.38 -13.58
CA PRO A 60 -1.72 -2.38 -14.56
C PRO A 60 -0.22 -2.23 -14.90
N SER A 61 0.47 -3.35 -15.12
CA SER A 61 1.93 -3.39 -15.31
C SER A 61 2.42 -2.53 -16.49
N ASN A 62 1.53 -2.21 -17.43
CA ASN A 62 1.77 -1.35 -18.59
C ASN A 62 1.34 0.12 -18.38
N ALA A 63 0.89 0.54 -17.19
CA ALA A 63 0.35 1.88 -16.93
C ALA A 63 1.37 3.01 -17.15
N LEU A 64 2.66 2.67 -17.15
CA LEU A 64 3.77 3.59 -17.42
C LEU A 64 4.28 3.52 -18.86
N ALA A 65 3.90 2.48 -19.62
CA ALA A 65 4.42 2.22 -20.98
C ALA A 65 3.81 3.11 -22.07
N GLY A 66 2.78 3.91 -21.76
CA GLY A 66 2.04 4.70 -22.74
C GLY A 66 1.94 6.20 -22.45
N ARG A 67 2.76 6.75 -21.54
CA ARG A 67 2.71 8.20 -21.26
C ARG A 67 3.70 8.95 -22.16
N PRO A 68 3.23 9.73 -23.16
CA PRO A 68 4.07 10.76 -23.72
C PRO A 68 4.43 11.73 -22.58
N MET A 69 5.73 11.91 -22.35
CA MET A 69 6.27 13.02 -21.56
C MET A 69 6.04 14.34 -22.32
N SER A 70 4.79 14.68 -22.65
CA SER A 70 4.44 16.01 -23.13
C SER A 70 4.23 16.90 -21.91
N GLY A 71 5.23 17.71 -21.61
CA GLY A 71 5.24 18.59 -20.47
C GLY A 71 4.06 19.56 -20.43
N ARG A 72 3.56 19.79 -19.22
CA ARG A 72 3.24 21.14 -18.79
C ARG A 72 3.98 21.36 -17.49
N ALA A 73 5.24 21.76 -17.64
CA ALA A 73 6.08 22.21 -16.55
C ALA A 73 5.33 23.27 -15.75
N ARG A 74 4.86 22.91 -14.56
CA ARG A 74 4.80 23.88 -13.47
C ARG A 74 6.09 23.69 -12.68
N LYS A 75 6.95 24.70 -12.83
CA LYS A 75 8.26 24.93 -12.23
C LYS A 75 8.32 24.38 -10.79
N GLY A 76 9.21 23.42 -10.53
CA GLY A 76 9.56 23.00 -9.17
C GLY A 76 9.72 21.49 -8.88
N GLY A 77 9.96 20.63 -9.88
CA GLY A 77 10.15 19.19 -9.63
C GLY A 77 11.60 18.76 -9.70
N PHE A 78 12.20 18.42 -8.55
CA PHE A 78 13.40 17.60 -8.50
C PHE A 78 13.06 16.22 -9.04
N GLY A 79 13.50 15.93 -10.26
CA GLY A 79 13.52 14.59 -10.80
C GLY A 79 14.88 13.99 -10.54
N GLU A 80 14.94 12.84 -9.90
CA GLU A 80 16.10 11.97 -10.02
C GLU A 80 15.71 10.49 -9.95
N ALA A 81 16.25 9.79 -10.95
CA ALA A 81 16.52 8.37 -11.15
C ALA A 81 15.57 7.30 -10.56
N ALA A 82 15.00 6.53 -11.49
CA ALA A 82 14.34 5.26 -11.25
C ALA A 82 15.33 4.20 -10.71
N THR A 83 14.96 3.55 -9.60
CA THR A 83 15.46 2.20 -9.28
C THR A 83 14.42 1.18 -9.73
N PRO A 84 14.77 0.20 -10.58
CA PRO A 84 13.88 -0.90 -10.91
C PRO A 84 13.72 -1.79 -9.67
N PHE A 85 12.55 -1.78 -9.02
CA PHE A 85 12.25 -2.82 -8.04
C PHE A 85 11.70 -4.03 -8.78
N GLU A 86 12.40 -5.14 -8.56
CA GLU A 86 12.29 -6.42 -9.22
C GLU A 86 10.89 -7.03 -9.12
N GLN A 87 10.61 -7.88 -10.11
CA GLN A 87 9.38 -8.64 -10.32
C GLN A 87 8.90 -9.41 -9.07
N GLU A 88 7.62 -9.78 -9.11
CA GLU A 88 6.99 -11.00 -8.53
C GLU A 88 5.88 -10.74 -7.50
N LYS A 89 4.88 -11.61 -7.30
CA LYS A 89 4.55 -12.95 -7.81
C LYS A 89 3.02 -13.10 -7.72
N ASP A 90 2.43 -13.85 -8.65
CA ASP A 90 1.07 -14.42 -8.67
C ASP A 90 -0.13 -13.60 -8.08
N PRO A 91 -1.10 -13.15 -8.90
CA PRO A 91 -2.29 -12.42 -8.45
C PRO A 91 -3.12 -13.09 -7.35
N LEU A 92 -3.05 -14.42 -7.21
CA LEU A 92 -3.75 -15.15 -6.13
C LEU A 92 -3.22 -14.79 -4.74
N ILE A 93 -1.90 -14.59 -4.61
CA ILE A 93 -1.22 -14.26 -3.34
C ILE A 93 -1.71 -12.89 -2.82
N LYS A 94 -1.99 -11.95 -3.72
CA LYS A 94 -2.52 -10.62 -3.37
C LYS A 94 -3.91 -10.69 -2.74
N ARG A 95 -4.80 -11.57 -3.24
CA ARG A 95 -6.17 -11.71 -2.72
C ARG A 95 -6.17 -12.34 -1.32
N GLU A 96 -5.42 -13.40 -1.15
CA GLU A 96 -5.28 -14.10 0.12
C GLU A 96 -4.69 -13.17 1.20
N THR A 97 -3.64 -12.41 0.86
CA THR A 97 -3.03 -11.44 1.78
C THR A 97 -4.03 -10.39 2.27
N LEU A 98 -4.85 -9.84 1.36
CA LEU A 98 -5.86 -8.84 1.73
C LEU A 98 -6.95 -9.42 2.63
N GLU A 99 -7.35 -10.67 2.41
CA GLU A 99 -8.32 -11.36 3.25
C GLU A 99 -7.77 -11.64 4.65
N LEU A 100 -6.51 -12.08 4.73
CA LEU A 100 -5.80 -12.28 6.00
C LEU A 100 -5.74 -10.98 6.81
N VAL A 101 -5.38 -9.86 6.18
CA VAL A 101 -5.35 -8.54 6.83
C VAL A 101 -6.74 -8.15 7.35
N ARG A 102 -7.80 -8.32 6.54
CA ARG A 102 -9.18 -8.03 6.96
C ARG A 102 -9.61 -8.91 8.14
N ALA A 103 -9.29 -10.20 8.12
CA ALA A 103 -9.61 -11.13 9.20
C ALA A 103 -8.86 -10.76 10.49
N TYR A 104 -7.58 -10.38 10.39
CA TYR A 104 -6.76 -9.99 11.53
C TYR A 104 -7.34 -8.80 12.32
N TYR A 105 -7.84 -7.76 11.63
CA TYR A 105 -8.46 -6.61 12.30
C TYR A 105 -9.83 -6.92 12.94
N LYS A 106 -10.52 -8.00 12.52
CA LYS A 106 -11.78 -8.43 13.16
C LYS A 106 -11.55 -9.07 14.53
N ILE A 107 -10.32 -9.47 14.86
CA ILE A 107 -9.97 -10.07 16.16
C ILE A 107 -9.95 -8.96 17.23
N ARG A 108 -10.97 -8.92 18.09
CA ARG A 108 -11.10 -7.89 19.14
C ARG A 108 -10.16 -8.10 20.32
N GLU A 109 -9.80 -9.35 20.62
CA GLU A 109 -8.96 -9.69 21.77
C GLU A 109 -7.46 -9.54 21.43
N ALA A 110 -6.77 -8.64 22.14
CA ALA A 110 -5.36 -8.33 21.88
C ALA A 110 -4.42 -9.53 22.08
N ARG A 111 -4.73 -10.41 23.05
CA ARG A 111 -3.95 -11.63 23.31
C ARG A 111 -4.03 -12.62 22.16
N VAL A 112 -5.22 -12.83 21.60
CA VAL A 112 -5.43 -13.70 20.43
C VAL A 112 -4.71 -13.15 19.22
N ARG A 113 -4.85 -11.85 18.98
CA ARG A 113 -4.17 -11.16 17.88
C ARG A 113 -2.64 -11.34 17.94
N LYS A 114 -2.05 -11.18 19.13
CA LYS A 114 -0.61 -11.40 19.36
C LYS A 114 -0.19 -12.84 19.06
N ARG A 115 -0.98 -13.84 19.48
CA ARG A 115 -0.69 -15.26 19.19
C ARG A 115 -0.71 -15.58 17.70
N ILE A 116 -1.69 -15.05 16.96
CA ILE A 116 -1.77 -15.22 15.50
C ILE A 116 -0.56 -14.58 14.81
N PHE A 117 -0.16 -13.38 15.24
CA PHE A 117 1.04 -12.72 14.72
C PHE A 117 2.30 -13.56 14.93
N GLU A 118 2.53 -14.05 16.16
CA GLU A 118 3.71 -14.89 16.45
C GLU A 118 3.69 -16.20 15.64
N MET A 119 2.51 -16.80 15.43
CA MET A 119 2.35 -18.00 14.61
C MET A 119 2.74 -17.74 13.15
N VAL A 120 2.18 -16.70 12.52
CA VAL A 120 2.49 -16.34 11.13
C VAL A 120 3.98 -16.04 10.96
N LYS A 121 4.58 -15.34 11.94
CA LYS A 121 6.01 -15.06 11.97
C LYS A 121 6.86 -16.33 12.09
N ALA A 122 6.47 -17.27 12.96
CA ALA A 122 7.18 -18.53 13.15
C ALA A 122 7.12 -19.42 11.90
N VAL A 123 5.94 -19.55 11.29
CA VAL A 123 5.75 -20.30 10.04
C VAL A 123 6.57 -19.69 8.91
N GLY A 124 6.53 -18.36 8.75
CA GLY A 124 7.34 -17.67 7.74
C GLY A 124 8.85 -17.89 7.92
N ALA A 125 9.34 -17.85 9.17
CA ALA A 125 10.74 -18.13 9.47
C ALA A 125 11.12 -19.60 9.17
N ALA A 126 10.26 -20.56 9.50
CA ALA A 126 10.48 -21.98 9.22
C ALA A 126 10.49 -22.28 7.71
N SER A 127 9.52 -21.77 6.95
CA SER A 127 9.48 -21.95 5.49
C SER A 127 10.68 -21.33 4.78
N HIS A 128 11.20 -20.21 5.29
CA HIS A 128 12.39 -19.56 4.72
C HIS A 128 13.69 -20.30 5.07
N ALA A 129 13.73 -21.00 6.20
CA ALA A 129 14.87 -21.84 6.60
C ALA A 129 14.98 -23.11 5.75
N GLU A 130 13.86 -23.75 5.38
CA GLU A 130 13.85 -24.93 4.50
C GLU A 130 14.39 -24.63 3.10
N VAL A 131 14.07 -23.45 2.55
CA VAL A 131 14.57 -23.01 1.24
C VAL A 131 16.10 -22.81 1.23
N LEU A 132 16.69 -22.41 2.36
CA LEU A 132 18.13 -22.22 2.50
C LEU A 132 18.89 -23.52 2.84
N GLY A 133 18.23 -24.50 3.46
CA GLY A 133 18.80 -25.83 3.76
C GLY A 133 18.95 -26.74 2.54
N GLY A 134 18.15 -26.54 1.49
CA GLY A 134 18.14 -27.39 0.29
C GLY A 134 19.29 -27.19 -0.73
N ARG A 135 20.21 -26.24 -0.50
CA ARG A 135 21.34 -25.97 -1.42
C ARG A 135 22.68 -26.58 -1.01
N LYS A 136 22.78 -27.29 0.11
CA LYS A 136 24.01 -27.97 0.54
C LYS A 136 23.86 -29.48 0.35
N GLY A 137 24.00 -29.94 -0.89
CA GLY A 137 23.91 -31.37 -1.18
C GLY A 137 23.87 -31.69 -2.66
N ARG A 138 24.94 -31.39 -3.39
CA ARG A 138 25.42 -32.13 -4.56
C ARG A 138 26.86 -31.75 -4.83
#